data_AF-A0AAW0IUD0-F1
#
_entry.id   AF-A0AAW0IUD0-F1
#
_cell.length_a   1.000
_cell.length_b   1.000
_cell.length_c   1.000
_cell.angle_alpha   90.00
_cell.angle_beta   90.00
_cell.angle_gamma   90.00
#
_symmetry.space_group_name_H-M   'P 1'
#
loop_
_entity.id
_entity.type
_entity.pdbx_description
1 polymer ?
#
loop_
_entity_poly.entity_id
_entity_poly.type
_entity_poly.pdbx_seq_one_letter_code
_entity_poly.pdbx_strand_id
1 'polypeptide(L)'
;MEQFKLMERAAVGMAKCKLLIFSKSQSSREQREGKVLWTGWFCCVFGDSLLETASEDFTCLPLFLANGAEANTSLIGGWFQKTFDCCFSPLAISAFNLSWMAAMWTACEMDHYTATTEFFWSVPCSPQSLDISYAIHPEDAKALWDSVHKTPGEITQEEVDLFMDCLYSHFHRHFKIHLSATRLVRVSTSVASAHTDGKIKILCHKYLIGVLAYMTELAIFQIE
;
A
#
# COMPACT_ATOMS: atom_id res chain seq x y z
N MET A 1 8.70 21.44 -1.66
CA MET A 1 7.62 22.32 -2.18
C MET A 1 7.13 21.87 -3.56
N GLU A 2 8.00 21.41 -4.46
CA GLU A 2 7.59 20.82 -5.75
C GLU A 2 6.83 19.49 -5.63
N GLN A 3 7.14 18.63 -4.66
CA GLN A 3 6.39 17.37 -4.46
C GLN A 3 4.91 17.59 -4.06
N PHE A 4 4.62 18.73 -3.41
CA PHE A 4 3.26 19.12 -3.08
C PHE A 4 2.48 19.61 -4.30
N LYS A 5 3.16 20.33 -5.21
CA LYS A 5 2.61 20.75 -6.50
C LYS A 5 2.44 19.57 -7.48
N LEU A 6 3.24 18.52 -7.34
CA LEU A 6 3.11 17.29 -8.14
C LEU A 6 1.86 16.48 -7.72
N MET A 7 1.55 16.41 -6.43
CA MET A 7 0.26 15.86 -5.93
C MET A 7 -0.96 16.65 -6.41
N GLU A 8 -0.80 17.96 -6.59
CA GLU A 8 -1.83 18.88 -7.10
C GLU A 8 -2.07 18.70 -8.61
N ARG A 9 -1.04 18.33 -9.38
CA ARG A 9 -1.14 18.12 -10.84
C ARG A 9 -1.64 16.74 -11.24
N ALA A 10 -1.42 15.72 -10.41
CA ALA A 10 -2.01 14.38 -10.60
C ALA A 10 -3.50 14.31 -10.16
N ALA A 11 -4.22 15.44 -10.16
CA ALA A 11 -5.55 15.60 -9.55
C ALA A 11 -6.69 15.76 -10.57
N VAL A 12 -6.51 15.33 -11.82
CA VAL A 12 -7.61 15.26 -12.80
C VAL A 12 -8.25 13.89 -12.66
N GLY A 13 -9.23 13.75 -11.75
CA GLY A 13 -10.00 12.50 -11.55
C GLY A 13 -10.03 11.92 -10.13
N MET A 14 -9.56 12.64 -9.10
CA MET A 14 -9.62 12.19 -7.71
C MET A 14 -10.43 13.17 -6.86
N ALA A 15 -11.53 12.72 -6.25
CA ALA A 15 -12.12 13.45 -5.13
C ALA A 15 -11.15 13.39 -3.94
N LYS A 16 -10.52 14.51 -3.60
CA LYS A 16 -9.51 14.61 -2.54
C LYS A 16 -9.98 15.57 -1.45
N CYS A 17 -10.35 15.04 -0.29
CA CYS A 17 -10.47 15.85 0.93
C CYS A 17 -9.22 15.65 1.78
N LYS A 18 -8.48 16.74 2.05
CA LYS A 18 -7.24 16.71 2.82
C LYS A 18 -7.44 17.40 4.17
N LEU A 19 -7.11 16.70 5.25
CA LEU A 19 -7.14 17.22 6.61
C LEU A 19 -5.72 17.35 7.17
N LEU A 20 -5.41 18.50 7.78
CA LEU A 20 -4.13 18.80 8.42
C LEU A 20 -4.36 19.21 9.87
N ILE A 21 -3.63 18.59 10.80
CA ILE A 21 -3.64 18.97 12.22
C ILE A 21 -2.27 19.47 12.63
N PHE A 22 -2.24 20.66 13.22
CA PHE A 22 -1.02 21.36 13.63
C PHE A 22 -0.94 21.48 15.15
N SER A 23 0.29 21.43 15.67
CA SER A 23 0.57 21.92 17.03
C SER A 23 0.84 23.42 17.00
N LYS A 24 0.24 24.18 17.95
CA LYS A 24 0.65 25.55 18.24
C LYS A 24 1.53 25.53 19.50
N SER A 25 2.82 25.84 19.37
CA SER A 25 3.70 26.05 20.52
C SER A 25 3.49 27.45 21.09
N GLN A 26 3.18 27.58 22.38
CA GLN A 26 3.25 28.84 23.11
C GLN A 26 4.72 29.17 23.42
N SER A 27 5.49 29.59 22.43
CA SER A 27 6.80 30.20 22.66
C SER A 27 6.99 31.39 21.73
N SER A 28 7.28 32.52 22.36
CA SER A 28 7.38 33.89 21.85
C SER A 28 8.03 34.07 20.47
N ARG A 29 7.44 34.97 19.69
CA ARG A 29 8.05 35.81 18.63
C ARG A 29 8.98 35.08 17.66
N GLU A 30 8.37 34.48 16.65
CA GLU A 30 8.72 34.56 15.21
C GLU A 30 7.80 33.60 14.47
N GLN A 31 7.38 33.95 13.25
CA GLN A 31 6.55 33.10 12.39
C GLN A 31 7.20 31.72 12.20
N ARG A 32 6.84 30.75 13.04
CA ARG A 32 7.19 29.35 12.83
C ARG A 32 5.92 28.64 12.39
N GLU A 33 5.94 28.18 11.15
CA GLU A 33 4.97 27.22 10.60
C GLU A 33 4.75 26.12 11.64
N GLY A 34 3.50 25.93 12.09
CA GLY A 34 3.18 24.93 13.11
C GLY A 34 3.66 23.54 12.68
N LYS A 35 4.19 22.75 13.60
CA LYS A 35 4.56 21.36 13.30
C LYS A 35 3.30 20.57 12.98
N VAL A 36 3.21 20.01 11.77
CA VAL A 36 2.15 19.07 11.39
C VAL A 36 2.28 17.84 12.28
N LEU A 37 1.24 17.54 13.06
CA LEU A 37 1.19 16.37 13.95
C LEU A 37 0.55 15.17 13.27
N TRP A 38 -0.32 15.42 12.29
CA TRP A 38 -1.09 14.40 11.61
C TRP A 38 -1.64 14.92 10.27
N THR A 39 -1.70 14.05 9.27
CA THR A 39 -2.32 14.33 7.97
C THR A 39 -3.25 13.20 7.56
N GLY A 40 -4.40 13.54 6.99
CA GLY A 40 -5.36 12.58 6.45
C GLY A 40 -5.81 12.96 5.05
N TRP A 41 -6.06 11.94 4.23
CA TRP A 41 -6.54 12.09 2.86
C TRP A 41 -7.66 11.08 2.60
N PHE A 42 -8.83 11.58 2.25
CA PHE A 42 -9.84 10.74 1.60
C PHE A 42 -9.52 10.67 0.11
N CYS A 43 -9.56 9.46 -0.44
CA CYS A 43 -9.35 9.22 -1.85
C CYS A 43 -10.25 8.09 -2.35
N CYS A 44 -10.60 8.22 -3.62
CA CYS A 44 -11.28 7.21 -4.41
C CYS A 44 -10.66 7.31 -5.81
N VAL A 45 -10.05 6.23 -6.29
CA VAL A 45 -9.35 6.21 -7.58
C VAL A 45 -10.03 5.16 -8.45
N PHE A 46 -10.68 5.61 -9.52
CA PHE A 46 -11.51 4.75 -10.38
C PHE A 46 -12.63 3.99 -9.64
N GLY A 47 -13.07 4.47 -8.47
CA GLY A 47 -14.16 3.81 -7.74
C GLY A 47 -15.55 4.05 -8.36
N ASP A 48 -15.73 5.09 -9.18
CA ASP A 48 -17.03 5.40 -9.80
C ASP A 48 -17.57 4.24 -10.66
N SER A 49 -16.69 3.50 -11.34
CA SER A 49 -17.07 2.30 -12.12
C SER A 49 -17.34 1.06 -11.26
N LEU A 50 -16.87 1.04 -10.01
CA LEU A 50 -17.03 -0.08 -9.07
C LEU A 50 -18.22 0.13 -8.11
N LEU A 51 -18.77 1.34 -8.07
CA LEU A 51 -19.86 1.75 -7.19
C LEU A 51 -21.21 1.86 -7.90
N GLU A 52 -21.36 1.33 -9.13
CA GLU A 52 -22.63 1.34 -9.87
C GLU A 52 -23.79 0.66 -9.10
N THR A 53 -23.47 -0.14 -8.08
CA THR A 53 -24.42 -0.80 -7.18
C THR A 53 -24.78 0.01 -5.93
N ALA A 54 -24.09 1.13 -5.66
CA ALA A 54 -24.35 1.99 -4.51
C ALA A 54 -25.56 2.90 -4.76
N SER A 55 -26.37 3.14 -3.72
CA SER A 55 -27.50 4.09 -3.79
C SER A 55 -27.01 5.49 -4.17
N GLU A 56 -27.79 6.24 -4.97
CA GLU A 56 -27.47 7.62 -5.39
C GLU A 56 -27.20 8.57 -4.21
N ASP A 57 -27.72 8.25 -3.03
CA ASP A 57 -27.54 9.02 -1.79
C ASP A 57 -26.23 8.71 -1.05
N PHE A 58 -25.41 7.74 -1.50
CA PHE A 58 -24.22 7.28 -0.80
C PHE A 58 -22.93 7.76 -1.46
N THR A 59 -22.17 8.62 -0.78
CA THR A 59 -20.81 8.99 -1.21
C THR A 59 -19.81 7.99 -0.65
N CYS A 60 -19.24 7.12 -1.49
CA CYS A 60 -18.21 6.17 -1.08
C CYS A 60 -16.79 6.72 -1.36
N LEU A 61 -16.04 7.01 -0.30
CA LEU A 61 -14.62 7.34 -0.34
C LEU A 61 -13.86 6.22 0.38
N PRO A 62 -13.66 5.06 -0.28
CA PRO A 62 -13.28 3.81 0.39
C PRO A 62 -11.88 3.83 0.98
N LEU A 63 -11.02 4.78 0.56
CA LEU A 63 -9.68 4.92 1.10
C LEU A 63 -9.53 6.18 1.95
N PHE A 64 -9.09 5.96 3.18
CA PHE A 64 -8.59 6.99 4.07
C PHE A 64 -7.11 6.75 4.42
N LEU A 65 -6.23 7.57 3.84
CA LEU A 65 -4.79 7.51 4.10
C LEU A 65 -4.45 8.45 5.25
N ALA A 66 -3.94 7.89 6.35
CA ALA A 66 -3.51 8.64 7.51
C ALA A 66 -2.00 8.51 7.75
N ASN A 67 -1.36 9.63 8.10
CA ASN A 67 0.03 9.66 8.54
C ASN A 67 0.14 10.48 9.84
N GLY A 68 0.55 9.81 10.91
CA GLY A 68 0.72 10.37 12.25
C GLY A 68 0.68 9.28 13.31
N ALA A 69 0.75 9.67 14.58
CA ALA A 69 0.67 8.73 15.70
C ALA A 69 -0.69 7.99 15.70
N GLU A 70 -0.66 6.69 16.00
CA GLU A 70 -1.86 5.82 16.04
C GLU A 70 -2.96 6.41 16.94
N ALA A 71 -2.59 6.91 18.13
CA ALA A 71 -3.53 7.56 19.04
C ALA A 71 -4.28 8.75 18.39
N ASN A 72 -3.60 9.54 17.56
CA ASN A 72 -4.23 10.65 16.84
C ASN A 72 -5.14 10.12 15.72
N THR A 73 -4.68 9.14 14.96
CA THR A 73 -5.48 8.51 13.90
C THR A 73 -6.78 7.91 14.47
N SER A 74 -6.70 7.18 15.59
CA SER A 74 -7.87 6.60 16.26
C SER A 74 -8.82 7.66 16.80
N LEU A 75 -8.30 8.75 17.40
CA LEU A 75 -9.11 9.88 17.87
C LEU A 75 -9.89 10.52 16.72
N ILE A 76 -9.20 10.81 15.60
CA ILE A 76 -9.77 11.49 14.45
C ILE A 76 -10.77 10.58 13.72
N GLY A 77 -10.44 9.31 13.53
CA GLY A 77 -11.36 8.32 12.98
C GLY A 77 -12.61 8.14 13.84
N GLY A 78 -12.45 8.11 15.17
CA GLY A 78 -13.59 8.09 16.10
C GLY A 78 -14.44 9.35 16.06
N TRP A 79 -13.83 10.52 15.82
CA TRP A 79 -14.57 11.77 15.61
C TRP A 79 -15.36 11.75 14.29
N PHE A 80 -14.76 11.26 13.19
CA PHE A 80 -15.45 11.10 11.92
C PHE A 80 -16.67 10.19 12.07
N GLN A 81 -16.52 9.01 12.66
CA GLN A 81 -17.63 8.05 12.87
C GLN A 81 -18.76 8.59 13.76
N LYS A 82 -18.46 9.53 14.68
CA LYS A 82 -19.49 10.17 15.53
C LYS A 82 -20.18 11.34 14.84
N THR A 83 -19.46 12.02 13.95
CA THR A 83 -19.93 13.27 13.30
C THR A 83 -20.62 12.98 11.98
N PHE A 84 -20.15 11.95 11.29
CA PHE A 84 -20.67 11.44 10.03
C PHE A 84 -21.07 9.99 10.26
N ASP A 85 -22.24 9.59 9.76
CA ASP A 85 -22.74 8.22 9.83
C ASP A 85 -21.90 7.32 8.91
N CYS A 86 -20.70 6.97 9.36
CA CYS A 86 -19.67 6.28 8.58
C CYS A 86 -18.87 5.33 9.48
N CYS A 87 -18.10 4.43 8.85
CA CYS A 87 -17.24 3.46 9.53
C CYS A 87 -15.79 3.63 9.06
N PHE A 88 -14.84 3.42 9.99
CA PHE A 88 -13.41 3.36 9.67
C PHE A 88 -12.84 2.05 10.19
N SER A 89 -12.25 1.29 9.29
CA SER A 89 -11.52 0.06 9.60
C SER A 89 -10.15 0.07 8.91
N PRO A 90 -9.12 -0.56 9.51
CA PRO A 90 -7.88 -0.84 8.80
C PRO A 90 -8.17 -1.72 7.58
N LEU A 91 -7.59 -1.37 6.43
CA LEU A 91 -7.69 -2.20 5.23
C LEU A 91 -6.83 -3.46 5.41
N ALA A 92 -7.47 -4.62 5.59
CA ALA A 92 -6.73 -5.87 5.71
C ALA A 92 -6.22 -6.31 4.33
N ILE A 93 -4.91 -6.52 4.19
CA ILE A 93 -4.33 -7.00 2.93
C ILE A 93 -3.95 -8.46 3.12
N SER A 94 -4.49 -9.36 2.30
CA SER A 94 -4.18 -10.79 2.38
C SER A 94 -2.78 -11.09 1.82
N ALA A 95 -2.20 -12.22 2.22
CA ALA A 95 -0.95 -12.71 1.63
C ALA A 95 -1.07 -12.89 0.10
N PHE A 96 -2.25 -13.31 -0.36
CA PHE A 96 -2.60 -13.39 -1.78
C PHE A 96 -2.50 -12.02 -2.47
N ASN A 97 -3.13 -10.99 -1.91
CA ASN A 97 -3.05 -9.63 -2.46
C ASN A 97 -1.64 -9.06 -2.41
N LEU A 98 -0.83 -9.42 -1.40
CA LEU A 98 0.57 -9.05 -1.34
C LEU A 98 1.40 -9.72 -2.46
N SER A 99 1.13 -10.98 -2.81
CA SER A 99 1.78 -11.64 -3.95
C SER A 99 1.48 -10.91 -5.26
N TRP A 100 0.21 -10.52 -5.46
CA TRP A 100 -0.20 -9.68 -6.59
C TRP A 100 0.52 -8.34 -6.61
N MET A 101 0.59 -7.64 -5.46
CA MET A 101 1.35 -6.39 -5.35
C MET A 101 2.82 -6.58 -5.70
N ALA A 102 3.44 -7.68 -5.26
CA ALA A 102 4.83 -7.97 -5.61
C ALA A 102 5.03 -8.09 -7.12
N ALA A 103 4.23 -8.93 -7.78
CA ALA A 103 4.29 -9.11 -9.22
C ALA A 103 4.05 -7.79 -9.98
N MET A 104 2.93 -7.10 -9.70
CA MET A 104 2.59 -5.83 -10.35
C MET A 104 3.66 -4.76 -10.17
N TRP A 105 4.22 -4.63 -8.96
CA TRP A 105 5.22 -3.60 -8.68
C TRP A 105 6.60 -3.96 -9.21
N THR A 106 6.95 -5.24 -9.30
CA THR A 106 8.16 -5.70 -9.98
C THR A 106 8.04 -5.52 -11.49
N ALA A 107 6.85 -5.70 -12.07
CA ALA A 107 6.60 -5.46 -13.50
C ALA A 107 6.77 -3.99 -13.92
N CYS A 108 6.77 -3.05 -12.97
CA CYS A 108 6.88 -1.63 -13.26
C CYS A 108 8.26 -1.25 -13.82
N GLU A 109 8.28 -0.54 -14.94
CA GLU A 109 9.52 -0.03 -15.55
C GLU A 109 10.10 1.16 -14.78
N MET A 110 11.31 0.98 -14.23
CA MET A 110 11.97 1.99 -13.41
C MET A 110 13.21 2.52 -14.11
N ASP A 111 13.35 3.86 -14.17
CA ASP A 111 14.55 4.49 -14.72
C ASP A 111 15.76 4.20 -13.81
N HIS A 112 15.53 4.16 -12.50
CA HIS A 112 16.50 3.77 -11.47
C HIS A 112 15.79 3.02 -10.34
N TYR A 113 16.37 1.90 -9.90
CA TYR A 113 15.92 1.19 -8.71
C TYR A 113 16.55 1.82 -7.46
N THR A 114 15.71 2.35 -6.57
CA THR A 114 16.17 3.09 -5.38
C THR A 114 16.10 2.27 -4.09
N ALA A 115 15.44 1.11 -4.11
CA ALA A 115 15.27 0.24 -2.96
C ALA A 115 15.26 -1.25 -3.38
N THR A 116 15.86 -2.11 -2.56
CA THR A 116 15.83 -3.56 -2.74
C THR A 116 14.41 -4.11 -2.72
N THR A 117 14.16 -5.16 -3.50
CA THR A 117 12.91 -5.91 -3.43
C THR A 117 12.97 -6.81 -2.20
N GLU A 118 12.12 -6.56 -1.22
CA GLU A 118 12.16 -7.22 0.09
C GLU A 118 10.78 -7.78 0.46
N PHE A 119 10.78 -9.03 0.89
CA PHE A 119 9.60 -9.76 1.32
C PHE A 119 9.74 -10.17 2.78
N PHE A 120 8.67 -10.07 3.56
CA PHE A 120 8.66 -10.51 4.96
C PHE A 120 7.64 -11.60 5.16
N TRP A 121 8.06 -12.67 5.81
CA TRP A 121 7.18 -13.72 6.28
C TRP A 121 7.20 -13.77 7.79
N SER A 122 6.03 -13.99 8.37
CA SER A 122 5.88 -14.28 9.79
C SER A 122 5.67 -15.78 9.97
N VAL A 123 6.38 -16.38 10.94
CA VAL A 123 6.29 -17.80 11.25
C VAL A 123 5.11 -18.05 12.18
N PRO A 124 4.08 -18.80 11.75
CA PRO A 124 2.92 -19.10 12.59
C PRO A 124 3.29 -19.90 13.84
N CYS A 125 2.52 -19.74 14.91
CA CYS A 125 2.57 -20.58 16.12
C CYS A 125 3.91 -20.61 16.87
N SER A 126 4.83 -19.70 16.58
CA SER A 126 6.07 -19.55 17.35
C SER A 126 5.78 -18.80 18.67
N PRO A 127 6.29 -19.28 19.82
CA PRO A 127 6.11 -18.60 21.11
C PRO A 127 6.83 -17.23 21.17
N GLN A 128 7.75 -16.97 20.25
CA GLN A 128 8.38 -15.68 20.01
C GLN A 128 8.04 -15.25 18.57
N SER A 129 7.68 -13.98 18.33
CA SER A 129 7.43 -13.51 16.95
C SER A 129 8.72 -13.64 16.15
N LEU A 130 8.76 -14.65 15.27
CA LEU A 130 9.87 -14.92 14.39
C LEU A 130 9.45 -14.50 12.99
N ASP A 131 10.14 -13.50 12.46
CA ASP A 131 9.95 -13.00 11.11
C ASP A 131 11.19 -13.29 10.27
N ILE A 132 10.97 -13.62 9.01
CA ILE A 132 11.99 -13.90 8.00
C ILE A 132 11.92 -12.77 6.97
N SER A 133 13.04 -12.07 6.77
CA SER A 133 13.19 -11.14 5.64
C SER A 133 13.98 -11.82 4.52
N TYR A 134 13.46 -11.70 3.29
CA TYR A 134 14.17 -12.10 2.07
C TYR A 134 14.31 -10.88 1.16
N ALA A 135 15.52 -10.36 1.06
CA ALA A 135 15.87 -9.24 0.20
C ALA A 135 16.56 -9.74 -1.07
N ILE A 136 16.17 -9.16 -2.20
CA ILE A 136 16.65 -9.47 -3.55
C ILE A 136 17.01 -8.17 -4.24
N HIS A 137 18.05 -8.19 -5.06
CA HIS A 137 18.40 -7.05 -5.90
C HIS A 137 17.22 -6.77 -6.87
N PRO A 138 16.80 -5.51 -7.06
CA PRO A 138 15.62 -5.19 -7.87
C PRO A 138 15.69 -5.72 -9.30
N GLU A 139 16.87 -5.65 -9.90
CA GLU A 139 17.21 -6.11 -11.23
C GLU A 139 17.08 -7.64 -11.36
N ASP A 140 17.47 -8.39 -10.32
CA ASP A 140 17.29 -9.85 -10.29
C ASP A 140 15.81 -10.21 -10.15
N ALA A 141 15.07 -9.47 -9.32
CA ALA A 141 13.62 -9.64 -9.20
C ALA A 141 12.91 -9.31 -10.52
N LYS A 142 13.34 -8.26 -11.22
CA LYS A 142 12.82 -7.88 -12.54
C LYS A 142 13.16 -8.94 -13.59
N ALA A 143 14.40 -9.40 -13.65
CA ALA A 143 14.81 -10.46 -14.57
C ALA A 143 14.05 -11.77 -14.33
N LEU A 144 13.79 -12.11 -13.06
CA LEU A 144 12.93 -13.24 -12.72
C LEU A 144 11.50 -13.02 -13.23
N TRP A 145 10.91 -11.87 -12.95
CA TRP A 145 9.57 -11.53 -13.43
C TRP A 145 9.48 -11.58 -14.96
N ASP A 146 10.44 -10.99 -15.66
CA ASP A 146 10.49 -10.95 -17.14
C ASP A 146 10.65 -12.35 -17.76
N SER A 147 11.19 -13.32 -17.01
CA SER A 147 11.26 -14.72 -17.45
C SER A 147 9.93 -15.48 -17.29
N VAL A 148 9.07 -15.00 -16.38
CA VAL A 148 7.77 -15.59 -16.06
C VAL A 148 6.66 -14.98 -16.91
N HIS A 149 6.67 -13.65 -17.04
CA HIS A 149 5.65 -12.87 -17.72
C HIS A 149 5.72 -13.04 -19.24
N LYS A 150 4.61 -13.45 -19.85
CA LYS A 150 4.55 -13.82 -21.28
C LYS A 150 3.72 -12.85 -22.11
N THR A 151 2.69 -12.25 -21.51
CA THR A 151 1.68 -11.48 -22.24
C THR A 151 1.77 -10.00 -21.89
N PRO A 152 2.21 -9.12 -22.80
CA PRO A 152 2.30 -7.70 -22.52
C PRO A 152 0.95 -7.10 -22.09
N GLY A 153 0.93 -6.44 -20.94
CA GLY A 153 -0.21 -5.64 -20.48
C GLY A 153 -1.26 -6.37 -19.65
N GLU A 154 -1.14 -7.70 -19.47
CA GLU A 154 -2.03 -8.48 -18.61
C GLU A 154 -1.21 -9.38 -17.70
N ILE A 155 -1.43 -9.29 -16.39
CA ILE A 155 -0.81 -10.16 -15.40
C ILE A 155 -1.84 -11.20 -14.98
N THR A 156 -1.52 -12.48 -15.14
CA THR A 156 -2.44 -13.58 -14.75
C THR A 156 -2.08 -14.17 -13.38
N GLN A 157 -3.05 -14.83 -12.75
CA GLN A 157 -2.84 -15.52 -11.48
C GLN A 157 -1.70 -16.56 -11.57
N GLU A 158 -1.63 -17.31 -12.67
CA GLU A 158 -0.61 -18.33 -12.89
C GLU A 158 0.79 -17.72 -12.99
N GLU A 159 0.92 -16.52 -13.56
CA GLU A 159 2.20 -15.80 -13.60
C GLU A 159 2.61 -15.34 -12.19
N VAL A 160 1.66 -14.83 -11.40
CA VAL A 160 1.91 -14.44 -10.01
C VAL A 160 2.35 -15.64 -9.17
N ASP A 161 1.64 -16.76 -9.28
CA ASP A 161 1.97 -17.98 -8.54
C ASP A 161 3.34 -18.53 -8.95
N LEU A 162 3.63 -18.58 -10.26
CA LEU A 162 4.93 -19.05 -10.75
C LEU A 162 6.07 -18.14 -10.27
N PHE A 163 5.88 -16.82 -10.28
CA PHE A 163 6.85 -15.87 -9.75
C PHE A 163 7.14 -16.14 -8.27
N MET A 164 6.10 -16.29 -7.44
CA MET A 164 6.26 -16.58 -6.01
C MET A 164 6.88 -17.96 -5.77
N ASP A 165 6.52 -18.97 -6.54
CA ASP A 165 7.09 -20.32 -6.45
C ASP A 165 8.58 -20.35 -6.80
N CYS A 166 9.01 -19.54 -7.77
CA CYS A 166 10.43 -19.35 -8.06
C CYS A 166 11.17 -18.75 -6.85
N LEU A 167 10.59 -17.75 -6.19
CA LEU A 167 11.15 -17.15 -4.98
C LEU A 167 11.25 -18.15 -3.83
N TYR A 168 10.18 -18.93 -3.59
CA TYR A 168 10.15 -19.98 -2.57
C TYR A 168 11.19 -21.06 -2.85
N SER A 169 11.28 -21.51 -4.10
CA SER A 169 12.23 -22.54 -4.53
C SER A 169 13.67 -22.07 -4.38
N HIS A 170 13.97 -20.82 -4.76
CA HIS A 170 15.29 -20.23 -4.57
C HIS A 170 15.65 -20.14 -3.09
N PHE A 171 14.76 -19.59 -2.26
CA PHE A 171 15.01 -19.47 -0.82
C PHE A 171 15.25 -20.84 -0.16
N HIS A 172 14.40 -21.83 -0.47
CA HIS A 172 14.55 -23.19 0.05
C HIS A 172 15.87 -23.83 -0.42
N ARG A 173 16.28 -23.62 -1.68
CA ARG A 173 17.54 -24.17 -2.20
C ARG A 173 18.74 -23.72 -1.35
N HIS A 174 18.78 -22.44 -0.96
CA HIS A 174 19.88 -21.84 -0.22
C HIS A 174 19.80 -22.04 1.30
N PHE A 175 18.62 -21.88 1.90
CA PHE A 175 18.46 -21.84 3.36
C PHE A 175 17.80 -23.08 3.95
N LYS A 176 17.27 -23.99 3.10
CA LYS A 176 16.52 -25.19 3.54
C LYS A 176 15.31 -24.89 4.41
N ILE A 177 14.71 -23.71 4.21
CA ILE A 177 13.49 -23.26 4.87
C ILE A 177 12.36 -23.20 3.84
N HIS A 178 11.22 -23.79 4.16
CA HIS A 178 10.02 -23.72 3.32
C HIS A 178 9.20 -22.48 3.68
N LEU A 179 9.36 -21.41 2.90
CA LEU A 179 8.55 -20.18 3.07
C LEU A 179 7.05 -20.43 2.82
N SER A 180 6.68 -21.48 2.09
CA SER A 180 5.28 -21.89 1.94
C SER A 180 4.63 -22.34 3.26
N ALA A 181 5.42 -22.69 4.27
CA ALA A 181 4.92 -22.99 5.62
C ALA A 181 4.82 -21.76 6.53
N THR A 182 5.17 -20.57 6.03
CA THR A 182 5.07 -19.29 6.74
C THR A 182 4.03 -18.40 6.06
N ARG A 183 3.75 -17.22 6.62
CA ARG A 183 2.77 -16.28 6.06
C ARG A 183 3.46 -15.02 5.56
N LEU A 184 3.30 -14.70 4.28
CA LEU A 184 3.74 -13.41 3.73
C LEU A 184 2.95 -12.28 4.42
N VAL A 185 3.66 -11.35 5.04
CA VAL A 185 3.09 -10.22 5.80
C VAL A 185 3.46 -8.85 5.24
N ARG A 186 4.56 -8.75 4.49
CA ARG A 186 4.99 -7.49 3.86
C ARG A 186 5.65 -7.74 2.52
N VAL A 187 5.41 -6.83 1.60
CA VAL A 187 6.18 -6.67 0.36
C VAL A 187 6.70 -5.23 0.30
N SER A 188 7.92 -5.07 -0.18
CA SER A 188 8.55 -3.77 -0.44
C SER A 188 9.32 -3.84 -1.74
N THR A 189 9.08 -2.89 -2.64
CA THR A 189 9.83 -2.73 -3.89
C THR A 189 10.28 -1.27 -4.02
N SER A 190 10.89 -0.91 -5.15
CA SER A 190 11.16 0.51 -5.47
C SER A 190 9.88 1.32 -5.79
N VAL A 191 8.74 0.66 -6.02
CA VAL A 191 7.46 1.32 -6.30
C VAL A 191 6.74 1.69 -5.00
N ALA A 192 6.54 0.70 -4.13
CA ALA A 192 5.78 0.85 -2.89
C ALA A 192 6.12 -0.27 -1.89
N SER A 193 5.63 -0.14 -0.67
CA SER A 193 5.59 -1.19 0.33
C SER A 193 4.20 -1.30 0.93
N ALA A 194 3.71 -2.52 1.10
CA ALA A 194 2.46 -2.82 1.78
C ALA A 194 2.65 -3.91 2.82
N HIS A 195 1.85 -3.84 3.88
CA HIS A 195 1.80 -4.81 4.96
C HIS A 195 0.36 -5.29 5.18
N THR A 196 0.17 -6.50 5.70
CA THR A 196 -1.17 -7.10 5.91
C THR A 196 -2.09 -6.30 6.84
N ASP A 197 -1.54 -5.38 7.63
CA ASP A 197 -2.27 -4.48 8.55
C ASP A 197 -2.74 -3.19 7.87
N GLY A 198 -2.61 -3.07 6.55
CA GLY A 198 -3.05 -1.91 5.78
C GLY A 198 -2.04 -0.76 5.73
N LYS A 199 -0.86 -0.89 6.35
CA LYS A 199 0.20 0.10 6.21
C LYS A 199 0.76 0.07 4.80
N ILE A 200 0.76 1.23 4.15
CA ILE A 200 1.34 1.43 2.83
C ILE A 200 2.36 2.57 2.83
N LYS A 201 3.42 2.41 2.05
CA LYS A 201 4.39 3.46 1.71
C LYS A 201 4.51 3.52 0.19
N ILE A 202 4.35 4.70 -0.39
CA ILE A 202 4.50 4.89 -1.83
C ILE A 202 5.86 5.54 -2.05
N LEU A 203 6.72 4.85 -2.80
CA LEU A 203 8.13 5.19 -2.97
C LEU A 203 8.39 5.81 -4.35
N CYS A 204 7.55 5.48 -5.34
CA CYS A 204 7.62 6.06 -6.68
C CYS A 204 6.30 6.76 -7.06
N HIS A 205 6.36 8.09 -7.23
CA HIS A 205 5.19 8.89 -7.59
C HIS A 205 4.61 8.57 -8.98
N LYS A 206 5.45 8.07 -9.91
CA LYS A 206 5.04 7.65 -11.27
C LYS A 206 3.89 6.63 -11.23
N TYR A 207 3.90 5.77 -10.21
CA TYR A 207 2.94 4.67 -10.06
C TYR A 207 1.88 4.93 -8.98
N LEU A 208 1.82 6.14 -8.43
CA LEU A 208 0.90 6.52 -7.36
C LEU A 208 -0.56 6.18 -7.70
N ILE A 209 -1.00 6.53 -8.90
CA ILE A 209 -2.39 6.30 -9.32
C ILE A 209 -2.70 4.82 -9.41
N GLY A 210 -1.82 4.00 -10.00
CA GLY A 210 -2.01 2.56 -10.10
C GLY A 210 -2.03 1.86 -8.74
N VAL A 211 -1.12 2.26 -7.84
CA VAL A 211 -1.12 1.76 -6.46
C VAL A 211 -2.43 2.09 -5.75
N LEU A 212 -2.90 3.34 -5.84
CA LEU A 212 -4.14 3.73 -5.17
C LEU A 212 -5.40 3.13 -5.83
N ALA A 213 -5.39 2.89 -7.14
CA ALA A 213 -6.46 2.20 -7.84
C ALA A 213 -6.66 0.79 -7.29
N TYR A 214 -5.58 0.00 -7.23
CA TYR A 214 -5.64 -1.36 -6.67
C TYR A 214 -6.05 -1.36 -5.20
N MET A 215 -5.56 -0.40 -4.40
CA MET A 215 -5.99 -0.26 -3.01
C MET A 215 -7.49 0.08 -2.90
N THR A 216 -8.02 0.90 -3.81
CA THR A 216 -9.44 1.29 -3.86
C THR A 216 -10.28 0.05 -4.14
N GLU A 217 -9.89 -0.74 -5.14
CA GLU A 217 -10.53 -2.02 -5.47
C GLU A 217 -10.55 -2.97 -4.27
N LEU A 218 -9.41 -3.17 -3.60
CA LEU A 218 -9.33 -4.01 -2.40
C LEU A 218 -10.21 -3.52 -1.24
N ALA A 219 -10.36 -2.20 -1.10
CA ALA A 219 -11.20 -1.61 -0.07
C ALA A 219 -12.69 -1.80 -0.39
N ILE A 220 -13.09 -1.65 -1.66
CA ILE A 220 -14.47 -1.87 -2.09
C ILE A 220 -14.87 -3.33 -1.87
N PHE A 221 -14.01 -4.29 -2.24
CA PHE A 221 -14.25 -5.73 -1.98
C PHE A 221 -14.38 -6.11 -0.49
N GLN A 222 -13.99 -5.24 0.44
CA GLN A 222 -14.15 -5.46 1.87
C GLN A 222 -15.37 -4.75 2.46
N ILE A 223 -15.98 -3.85 1.70
CA ILE A 223 -17.21 -3.15 2.08
C ILE A 223 -18.44 -3.98 1.69
N GLU A 224 -18.37 -4.72 0.58
CA GLU A 224 -19.37 -5.74 0.17
C GLU A 224 -19.37 -6.98 1.07
#